data_AF-A0A9D4IFJ9-F1
#
_entry.id   AF-A0A9D4IFJ9-F1
#
_cell.length_a   1.000
_cell.length_b   1.000
_cell.length_c   1.000
_cell.angle_alpha   90.00
_cell.angle_beta   90.00
_cell.angle_gamma   90.00
#
_symmetry.space_group_name_H-M   'P 1'
#
loop_
_entity.id
_entity.type
_entity.pdbx_description
1 polymer ?
#
loop_
_entity_poly.entity_id
_entity_poly.type
_entity_poly.pdbx_seq_one_letter_code
_entity_poly.pdbx_strand_id
1 'polypeptide(L)'
;MSNEYNGFLYDEMQGVVPVSSTLLAMDKKQKQKPFTRRPCIATFKISGFDCALVSVHLKATGLENEDIGRLQAEIDNIPNLIETIRTALPGENYIILLGDFNLSADTKGQCDVVREGLSSPWIPKGWTWGGS
;
A
#
# COMPACT_ATOMS: atom_id res chain seq x y z
N MET A 1 6.64 -20.78 -10.30
CA MET A 1 6.03 -19.56 -9.74
C MET A 1 7.17 -18.60 -9.46
N SER A 2 7.17 -17.40 -10.03
CA SER A 2 8.16 -16.38 -9.68
C SER A 2 7.89 -15.91 -8.26
N ASN A 3 8.90 -15.96 -7.39
CA ASN A 3 8.80 -15.29 -6.10
C ASN A 3 8.75 -13.78 -6.38
N GLU A 4 7.75 -13.14 -5.80
CA GLU A 4 7.63 -11.70 -5.85
C GLU A 4 8.36 -11.10 -4.65
N TYR A 5 9.29 -10.19 -4.93
CA TYR A 5 10.01 -9.46 -3.91
C TYR A 5 9.23 -8.18 -3.60
N ASN A 6 8.84 -8.01 -2.34
CA ASN A 6 8.23 -6.79 -1.84
C ASN A 6 8.97 -6.39 -0.55
N GLY A 7 9.28 -5.12 -0.40
CA GLY A 7 10.16 -4.62 0.66
C GLY A 7 10.46 -3.14 0.51
N PHE A 8 11.33 -2.63 1.39
CA PHE A 8 11.73 -1.24 1.44
C PHE A 8 13.25 -1.13 1.34
N LEU A 9 13.71 -0.15 0.58
CA LEU A 9 15.09 0.33 0.61
C LEU A 9 15.10 1.68 1.34
N TYR A 10 16.06 1.89 2.22
CA TYR A 10 16.18 3.10 3.04
C TYR A 10 17.65 3.38 3.33
N ASP A 11 17.94 4.64 3.62
CA ASP A 11 19.26 5.10 4.06
C ASP A 11 19.19 5.54 5.53
N GLU A 12 19.79 4.75 6.42
CA GLU A 12 19.83 5.06 7.85
C GLU A 12 20.57 6.37 8.14
N MET A 13 21.50 6.78 7.27
CA MET A 13 22.24 8.05 7.43
C MET A 13 21.33 9.27 7.29
N GLN A 14 20.15 9.13 6.67
CA GLN A 14 19.13 10.17 6.55
C GLN A 14 18.11 10.15 7.70
N GLY A 15 18.39 9.41 8.78
CA GLY A 15 17.51 9.34 9.95
C GLY A 15 16.28 8.45 9.77
N VAL A 16 16.30 7.53 8.79
CA VAL A 16 15.28 6.51 8.57
C VAL A 16 15.71 5.22 9.26
N VAL A 17 15.13 4.93 10.43
CA VAL A 17 15.50 3.77 11.24
C VAL A 17 14.41 2.70 11.14
N PRO A 18 14.70 1.52 10.58
CA PRO A 18 13.76 0.41 10.55
C PRO A 18 13.57 -0.16 11.96
N VAL A 19 12.33 -0.44 12.35
CA VAL A 19 12.02 -1.12 13.63
C VAL A 19 11.65 -2.57 13.38
N SER A 20 10.78 -2.83 12.40
CA SER A 20 10.46 -4.18 11.95
C SER A 20 9.96 -4.18 10.51
N SER A 21 10.02 -5.33 9.85
CA SER A 21 9.37 -5.55 8.56
C SER A 21 8.83 -6.98 8.43
N THR A 22 7.71 -7.12 7.72
CA THR A 22 7.08 -8.42 7.46
C THR A 22 6.21 -8.37 6.22
N LEU A 23 6.03 -9.53 5.58
CA LEU A 23 4.99 -9.70 4.57
C LEU A 23 3.68 -10.07 5.26
N LEU A 24 2.63 -9.30 5.01
CA LEU A 24 1.30 -9.57 5.57
C LEU A 24 0.85 -10.98 5.15
N ALA A 25 0.53 -11.80 6.15
CA ALA A 25 0.10 -13.18 5.95
C ALA A 25 -1.41 -13.24 5.67
N MET A 26 -1.84 -14.24 4.92
CA MET A 26 -3.27 -14.53 4.76
C MET A 26 -3.77 -15.28 5.99
N ASP A 27 -4.90 -14.85 6.56
CA ASP A 27 -5.64 -15.70 7.49
C ASP A 27 -6.35 -16.80 6.70
N LYS A 28 -6.01 -18.07 7.01
CA LYS A 28 -6.61 -19.24 6.38
C LYS A 28 -8.12 -19.37 6.65
N LYS A 29 -8.65 -18.64 7.64
CA LYS A 29 -10.08 -18.65 8.01
C LYS A 29 -10.92 -17.61 7.25
N GLN A 30 -10.29 -16.62 6.61
CA GLN A 30 -11.03 -15.64 5.82
C GLN A 30 -11.57 -16.27 4.53
N LYS A 31 -12.88 -16.10 4.28
CA LYS A 31 -13.55 -16.63 3.08
C LYS A 31 -13.15 -15.89 1.80
N GLN A 32 -12.81 -14.61 1.89
CA GLN A 32 -12.28 -13.82 0.79
C GLN A 32 -10.80 -13.54 1.01
N LYS A 33 -10.03 -13.55 -0.08
CA LYS A 33 -8.64 -13.15 -0.04
C LYS A 33 -8.58 -11.62 -0.06
N PRO A 34 -8.04 -10.96 0.98
CA PRO A 34 -7.97 -9.49 1.02
C PRO A 34 -6.98 -8.92 0.00
N PHE A 35 -6.06 -9.73 -0.51
CA PHE A 35 -5.08 -9.33 -1.53
C PHE A 35 -4.59 -10.53 -2.34
N THR A 36 -4.24 -10.30 -3.61
CA THR A 36 -3.53 -11.29 -4.43
C THR A 36 -2.03 -11.27 -4.15
N ARG A 37 -1.49 -10.07 -3.97
CA ARG A 37 -0.09 -9.74 -3.73
C ARG A 37 0.11 -9.43 -2.26
N ARG A 38 1.06 -10.07 -1.57
CA ARG A 38 1.26 -9.85 -0.12
C ARG A 38 1.80 -8.43 0.11
N PRO A 39 1.06 -7.56 0.84
CA PRO A 39 1.60 -6.28 1.23
C PRO A 39 2.85 -6.46 2.12
N CYS A 40 3.86 -5.62 1.92
CA CYS A 40 4.99 -5.54 2.85
C CYS A 40 4.71 -4.43 3.86
N ILE A 41 4.74 -4.77 5.14
CA ILE A 41 4.58 -3.85 6.25
C ILE A 41 5.96 -3.62 6.84
N ALA A 42 6.30 -2.37 7.09
CA ALA A 42 7.47 -2.02 7.88
C ALA A 42 7.17 -0.84 8.80
N THR A 43 7.62 -0.93 10.05
CA THR A 43 7.58 0.18 11.00
C THR A 43 8.91 0.90 10.98
N PHE A 44 8.85 2.22 10.94
CA PHE A 44 10.02 3.09 10.87
C PHE A 44 9.92 4.18 11.93
N LYS A 45 11.10 4.62 12.38
CA LYS A 45 11.28 5.92 13.00
C LYS A 45 11.97 6.83 12.00
N ILE A 46 11.30 7.91 11.61
CA ILE A 46 11.81 8.88 10.64
C ILE A 46 11.93 10.21 11.35
N SER A 47 13.14 10.61 11.73
CA SER A 47 13.39 11.90 12.42
C SER A 47 12.50 12.16 13.65
N GLY A 48 12.24 11.12 14.45
CA GLY A 48 11.38 11.19 15.66
C GLY A 48 9.88 10.99 15.41
N PHE A 49 9.48 10.71 14.17
CA PHE A 49 8.13 10.30 13.80
C PHE A 49 8.06 8.78 13.63
N ASP A 50 7.22 8.13 14.42
CA ASP A 50 6.99 6.68 14.35
C ASP A 50 5.81 6.43 13.40
N CYS A 51 5.99 5.59 12.38
CA CYS A 51 4.95 5.24 11.43
C CYS A 51 5.12 3.85 10.83
N ALA A 52 4.02 3.29 10.34
CA ALA A 52 4.04 2.11 9.48
C ALA A 52 3.92 2.50 8.00
N LEU A 53 4.87 2.02 7.20
CA LEU A 53 4.77 2.03 5.74
C LEU A 53 4.25 0.68 5.27
N VAL A 54 3.28 0.72 4.35
CA VAL A 54 2.68 -0.49 3.77
C VAL A 54 2.78 -0.42 2.26
N SER A 55 3.63 -1.27 1.69
CA SER A 55 3.81 -1.42 0.24
C SER A 55 2.73 -2.34 -0.32
N VAL A 56 1.83 -1.80 -1.16
CA VAL A 56 0.70 -2.48 -1.80
C VAL A 56 0.90 -2.45 -3.32
N HIS A 57 0.68 -3.60 -3.97
CA HIS A 57 0.67 -3.73 -5.42
C HIS A 57 -0.67 -4.33 -5.86
N LEU A 58 -1.45 -3.58 -6.64
CA LEU A 58 -2.63 -4.11 -7.32
C LEU A 58 -2.23 -4.65 -8.69
N LYS A 59 -3.08 -5.50 -9.26
CA LYS A 59 -2.81 -6.17 -10.53
C LYS A 59 -2.94 -5.22 -11.72
N ALA A 60 -1.93 -5.19 -12.58
CA ALA A 60 -2.00 -4.48 -13.86
C ALA A 60 -3.04 -5.13 -14.80
N THR A 61 -3.61 -4.35 -15.72
CA THR A 61 -4.59 -4.82 -16.71
C THR A 61 -3.97 -5.71 -17.80
N GLY A 62 -2.65 -5.88 -17.83
CA GLY A 62 -1.94 -6.65 -18.84
C GLY A 62 -1.93 -5.98 -20.22
N LEU A 63 -1.33 -6.65 -21.21
CA LEU A 63 -1.46 -6.24 -22.61
C LEU A 63 -2.92 -6.46 -23.04
N GLU A 64 -3.44 -5.58 -23.90
CA GLU A 64 -4.82 -5.65 -24.43
C GLU A 64 -5.95 -5.63 -23.37
N ASN A 65 -5.66 -5.20 -22.13
CA ASN A 65 -6.62 -5.11 -21.03
C ASN A 65 -7.25 -6.44 -20.58
N GLU A 66 -6.58 -7.57 -20.83
CA GLU A 66 -7.06 -8.91 -20.46
C GLU A 66 -7.41 -9.06 -18.97
N ASP A 67 -6.76 -8.29 -18.09
CA ASP A 67 -6.92 -8.36 -16.63
C ASP A 67 -7.75 -7.21 -16.03
N ILE A 68 -8.47 -6.42 -16.84
CA ILE A 68 -9.26 -5.28 -16.32
C ILE A 68 -10.31 -5.67 -15.28
N GLY A 69 -10.96 -6.82 -15.46
CA GLY A 69 -11.93 -7.35 -14.49
C GLY A 69 -11.29 -7.78 -13.18
N ARG A 70 -10.03 -8.22 -13.22
CA ARG A 70 -9.28 -8.59 -12.00
C ARG A 70 -8.81 -7.35 -11.25
N LEU A 71 -8.34 -6.32 -11.96
CA LEU A 71 -8.02 -5.03 -11.36
C LEU A 71 -9.26 -4.45 -10.68
N GLN A 72 -10.43 -4.43 -11.33
CA GLN A 72 -11.65 -3.91 -10.72
C GLN A 72 -12.05 -4.69 -9.46
N ALA A 73 -11.95 -6.02 -9.48
CA ALA A 73 -12.22 -6.83 -8.29
C ALA A 73 -11.26 -6.55 -7.13
N GLU A 74 -9.99 -6.21 -7.41
CA GLU A 74 -9.04 -5.80 -6.37
C GLU A 74 -9.34 -4.39 -5.84
N ILE A 75 -9.77 -3.46 -6.71
CA ILE A 75 -10.23 -2.11 -6.30
C ILE A 75 -11.44 -2.24 -5.35
N ASP A 76 -12.44 -3.02 -5.73
CA ASP A 76 -13.66 -3.22 -4.94
C ASP A 76 -13.36 -3.85 -3.56
N ASN A 77 -12.22 -4.54 -3.44
CA ASN A 77 -11.77 -5.21 -2.21
C ASN A 77 -10.81 -4.35 -1.36
N ILE A 78 -10.47 -3.12 -1.78
CA ILE A 78 -9.61 -2.20 -1.02
C ILE A 78 -10.10 -1.97 0.42
N PRO A 79 -11.41 -1.79 0.70
CA PRO A 79 -11.86 -1.62 2.09
C PRO A 79 -11.47 -2.79 3.00
N ASN A 80 -11.60 -4.02 2.51
CA ASN A 80 -11.21 -5.25 3.22
C ASN A 80 -9.69 -5.34 3.39
N LEU A 81 -8.91 -4.92 2.38
CA LEU A 81 -7.46 -4.79 2.49
C LEU A 81 -7.07 -3.81 3.61
N ILE A 82 -7.69 -2.63 3.66
CA ILE A 82 -7.43 -1.62 4.70
C ILE A 82 -7.77 -2.16 6.09
N GLU A 83 -8.90 -2.84 6.25
CA GLU A 83 -9.28 -3.47 7.52
C GLU A 83 -8.26 -4.54 7.96
N THR A 84 -7.80 -5.35 7.00
CA THR A 84 -6.78 -6.38 7.27
C THR A 84 -5.45 -5.76 7.72
N ILE A 85 -5.03 -4.65 7.10
CA ILE A 85 -3.81 -3.92 7.48
C ILE A 85 -3.96 -3.33 8.89
N ARG A 86 -5.09 -2.69 9.19
CA ARG A 86 -5.36 -2.12 10.53
C ARG A 86 -5.36 -3.20 11.61
N THR A 87 -5.93 -4.36 11.32
CA THR A 87 -5.93 -5.50 12.24
C THR A 87 -4.52 -6.03 12.48
N ALA A 88 -3.65 -6.02 11.47
CA ALA A 88 -2.26 -6.43 11.59
C ALA A 88 -1.38 -5.42 12.34
N LEU A 89 -1.82 -4.17 12.47
CA LEU A 89 -1.10 -3.07 13.12
C LEU A 89 -1.95 -2.44 14.24
N PRO A 90 -2.29 -3.21 15.29
CA PRO A 90 -3.16 -2.70 16.36
C PRO A 90 -2.47 -1.56 17.12
N GLY A 91 -3.16 -0.42 17.21
CA GLY A 91 -2.67 0.76 17.93
C GLY A 91 -1.73 1.67 17.13
N GLU A 92 -1.40 1.31 15.88
CA GLU A 92 -0.65 2.19 14.99
C GLU A 92 -1.56 3.31 14.47
N ASN A 93 -1.15 4.56 14.67
CA ASN A 93 -1.94 5.73 14.29
C ASN A 93 -1.51 6.29 12.93
N TYR A 94 -0.26 6.03 12.52
CA TYR A 94 0.33 6.60 11.31
C TYR A 94 0.65 5.49 10.31
N ILE A 95 -0.36 5.09 9.54
CA ILE A 95 -0.23 4.09 8.48
C ILE A 95 -0.20 4.82 7.13
N ILE A 96 0.89 4.65 6.39
CA ILE A 96 1.06 5.19 5.04
C ILE A 96 1.02 4.03 4.05
N LEU A 97 0.03 4.04 3.16
CA LEU A 97 -0.04 3.11 2.04
C LEU A 97 0.67 3.70 0.83
N LEU A 98 1.54 2.90 0.20
CA LEU A 98 2.32 3.28 -0.98
C LEU A 98 2.52 2.08 -1.90
N GLY A 99 2.89 2.32 -3.15
CA GLY A 99 3.17 1.29 -4.14
C GLY A 99 2.40 1.50 -5.44
N ASP A 100 2.40 0.48 -6.30
CA ASP A 100 1.73 0.53 -7.60
C ASP A 100 0.27 0.03 -7.50
N PHE A 101 -0.67 0.96 -7.46
CA PHE A 101 -2.10 0.67 -7.49
C PHE A 101 -2.62 0.36 -8.90
N ASN A 102 -1.82 0.53 -9.95
CA ASN A 102 -2.26 0.39 -11.35
C ASN A 102 -3.50 1.23 -11.71
N LEU A 103 -3.67 2.38 -11.02
CA LEU A 103 -4.74 3.35 -11.26
C LEU A 103 -4.18 4.63 -11.86
N SER A 104 -4.87 5.19 -12.84
CA SER A 104 -4.62 6.56 -13.24
C SER A 104 -5.10 7.52 -12.16
N ALA A 105 -4.29 8.54 -11.89
CA ALA A 105 -4.59 9.65 -11.00
C ALA A 105 -5.91 10.38 -11.34
N ASP A 106 -6.34 10.30 -12.60
CA ASP A 106 -7.51 11.00 -13.13
C ASP A 106 -8.79 10.12 -13.19
N THR A 107 -8.71 8.83 -12.81
CA THR A 107 -9.87 7.94 -12.87
C THR A 107 -10.86 8.24 -11.75
N LYS A 108 -11.93 8.98 -12.09
CA LYS A 108 -13.06 9.28 -11.19
C LYS A 108 -13.67 8.00 -10.62
N GLY A 109 -14.01 8.00 -9.32
CA GLY A 109 -14.63 6.86 -8.63
C GLY A 109 -13.63 5.83 -8.10
N GLN A 110 -12.61 5.44 -8.87
CA GLN A 110 -11.62 4.44 -8.42
C GLN A 110 -10.64 5.02 -7.39
N CYS A 111 -10.20 6.27 -7.57
CA CYS A 111 -9.41 6.94 -6.54
C CYS A 111 -10.23 7.22 -5.27
N ASP A 112 -11.55 7.33 -5.37
CA ASP A 112 -12.41 7.64 -4.23
C ASP A 112 -12.50 6.45 -3.25
N VAL A 113 -12.50 5.22 -3.77
CA VAL A 113 -12.42 3.98 -2.96
C VAL A 113 -11.10 3.90 -2.19
N VAL A 114 -9.97 4.25 -2.82
CA VAL A 114 -8.68 4.33 -2.13
C VAL A 114 -8.70 5.41 -1.04
N ARG A 115 -9.45 6.50 -1.24
CA ARG A 115 -9.55 7.62 -0.30
C ARG A 115 -10.49 7.33 0.87
N GLU A 116 -11.43 6.41 0.72
CA GLU A 116 -12.43 6.12 1.75
C GLU A 116 -11.76 5.55 3.01
N GLY A 117 -11.71 6.35 4.08
CA GLY A 117 -11.10 5.98 5.35
C GLY A 117 -9.60 6.28 5.47
N LEU A 118 -8.96 6.97 4.51
CA LEU A 118 -7.57 7.44 4.59
C LEU A 118 -7.51 8.98 4.65
N SER A 119 -6.66 9.53 5.51
CA SER A 119 -6.34 10.97 5.54
C SER A 119 -5.33 11.27 4.44
N SER A 120 -5.79 11.79 3.29
CA SER A 120 -4.99 11.98 2.07
C SER A 120 -3.85 13.00 2.23
N PRO A 121 -2.60 12.65 1.82
CA PRO A 121 -1.65 13.62 1.29
C PRO A 121 -1.38 13.23 -0.17
N TRP A 122 -2.25 13.66 -1.08
CA TRP A 122 -1.84 13.76 -2.47
C TRP A 122 -0.80 14.88 -2.55
N ILE A 123 0.40 14.55 -3.01
CA ILE A 123 1.34 15.57 -3.44
C ILE A 123 0.69 16.33 -4.63
N PRO A 124 0.34 17.62 -4.50
CA PRO A 124 -0.44 18.32 -5.52
C PRO A 124 0.35 18.52 -6.82
N LYS A 125 -0.39 18.82 -7.91
CA LYS A 125 0.19 19.32 -9.15
C LYS A 125 0.98 20.60 -8.86
N GLY A 126 2.29 20.59 -9.10
CA GLY A 126 3.21 21.71 -8.81
C GLY A 126 4.11 21.51 -7.60
N TRP A 127 4.02 20.36 -6.92
CA TRP A 127 5.03 19.99 -5.94
C TRP A 127 6.37 19.69 -6.62
N THR A 128 7.45 20.12 -5.97
CA THR A 128 8.82 19.80 -6.37
C THR A 128 9.56 19.25 -5.15
N TRP A 129 10.45 18.29 -5.39
CA TRP A 129 11.35 17.79 -4.36
C TRP A 129 12.40 18.87 -4.07
N GLY A 130 12.53 19.28 -2.81
CA GLY A 130 13.50 20.29 -2.37
C GLY A 130 14.83 19.70 -1.89
N GLY A 131 15.12 18.45 -2.22
CA GLY A 131 16.39 17.83 -1.82
C GLY A 131 17.54 18.37 -2.68
N SER A 132 18.66 18.58 -1.99
CA SER A 132 19.90 19.18 -2.50
C SER A 132 20.66 18.25 -3.44
#